data_AF-A0A9E4KFR5-F1
#
_entry.id   AF-A0A9E4KFR5-F1
#
_cell.length_a   1.000
_cell.length_b   1.000
_cell.length_c   1.000
_cell.angle_alpha   90.00
_cell.angle_beta   90.00
_cell.angle_gamma   90.00
#
_symmetry.space_group_name_H-M   'P 1'
#
loop_
_entity.id
_entity.type
_entity.pdbx_description
1 polymer ?
#
loop_
_entity_poly.entity_id
_entity_poly.type
_entity_poly.pdbx_seq_one_letter_code
_entity_poly.pdbx_strand_id
1 'polypeptide(L)' 'MTATLERFFGLAQRGTNVRTEVTAGATTFLTMAYIAFVNPQILSSAGMPFDAV' A
#
# COMPACT_ATOMS: atom_id res chain seq x y z
N MET A 1 -23.04 6.13 -1.45
CA MET A 1 -21.70 5.87 -0.86
C MET A 1 -20.60 6.71 -1.51
N THR A 2 -20.59 6.91 -2.83
CA THR A 2 -19.54 7.66 -3.55
C THR A 2 -19.49 9.17 -3.23
N ALA A 3 -20.65 9.83 -3.08
CA ALA A 3 -20.73 11.28 -2.83
C ALA A 3 -20.01 11.75 -1.55
N THR A 4 -19.97 10.93 -0.50
CA THR A 4 -19.29 11.26 0.76
C THR A 4 -17.77 11.23 0.61
N LEU A 5 -17.24 10.25 -0.13
CA LEU A 5 -15.80 10.11 -0.41
C LEU A 5 -15.30 11.22 -1.33
N GLU A 6 -16.07 11.59 -2.35
CA GLU A 6 -15.74 12.72 -3.22
C GLU A 6 -15.63 14.03 -2.45
N ARG A 7 -16.53 14.27 -1.48
CA ARG A 7 -16.54 15.49 -0.67
C ARG A 7 -15.42 15.53 0.36
N PHE A 8 -15.04 14.38 0.92
CA PHE A 8 -13.96 14.29 1.92
C PHE A 8 -12.57 14.34 1.28
N PHE A 9 -12.38 13.65 0.15
CA PHE A 9 -11.08 13.56 -0.54
C PHE A 9 -10.96 14.51 -1.74
N GLY A 10 -11.99 15.27 -2.08
CA GLY A 10 -11.93 16.24 -3.18
C GLY A 10 -11.50 15.63 -4.52
N LEU A 11 -11.94 14.39 -4.82
CA LEU A 11 -11.42 13.61 -5.94
C LEU A 11 -11.61 14.33 -7.29
N ALA A 12 -12.77 14.94 -7.50
CA ALA A 12 -13.05 15.73 -8.70
C ALA A 12 -12.14 16.96 -8.85
N GLN A 13 -11.79 17.63 -7.74
CA GLN A 13 -10.85 18.78 -7.76
C GLN A 13 -9.41 18.33 -8.06
N ARG A 14 -9.08 17.09 -7.71
CA ARG A 14 -7.80 16.43 -7.99
C ARG A 14 -7.78 15.72 -9.36
N GLY A 15 -8.89 15.76 -10.11
CA GLY A 15 -9.02 15.10 -11.41
C GLY A 15 -8.99 13.57 -11.34
N THR A 16 -9.30 12.98 -10.18
CA THR A 16 -9.27 11.53 -9.96
C THR A 16 -10.68 10.99 -9.64
N ASN A 17 -10.82 9.66 -9.58
CA ASN A 17 -12.06 9.01 -9.19
C ASN A 17 -11.78 7.86 -8.21
N VAL A 18 -12.82 7.41 -7.51
CA VAL A 18 -12.71 6.38 -6.46
C VAL A 18 -12.07 5.09 -6.98
N ARG A 19 -12.35 4.67 -8.22
CA ARG A 19 -11.76 3.45 -8.79
C ARG A 19 -10.25 3.58 -8.95
N THR A 20 -9.79 4.72 -9.45
CA THR A 20 -8.36 5.02 -9.60
C THR A 20 -7.66 5.02 -8.25
N GLU A 21 -8.22 5.71 -7.25
CA GLU A 21 -7.64 5.78 -5.90
C GLU A 21 -7.58 4.41 -5.21
N VAL A 22 -8.64 3.61 -5.33
CA VAL A 22 -8.66 2.26 -4.74
C VAL A 22 -7.61 1.36 -5.39
N THR A 23 -7.46 1.44 -6.71
CA THR A 23 -6.46 0.63 -7.43
C THR A 23 -5.04 1.09 -7.09
N ALA A 24 -4.81 2.41 -7.03
CA ALA A 24 -3.53 2.99 -6.64
C ALA A 24 -3.17 2.60 -5.20
N GLY A 25 -4.10 2.76 -4.26
CA GLY A 25 -3.93 2.36 -2.86
C GLY A 25 -3.67 0.87 -2.70
N ALA A 26 -4.40 0.01 -3.42
CA ALA A 26 -4.15 -1.43 -3.41
C ALA A 26 -2.75 -1.78 -3.92
N THR A 27 -2.29 -1.11 -4.98
CA THR A 27 -0.95 -1.33 -5.54
C THR A 27 0.15 -0.93 -4.55
N THR A 28 0.02 0.24 -3.92
CA THR A 28 0.95 0.69 -2.87
C THR A 28 0.93 -0.25 -1.67
N PHE A 29 -0.25 -0.67 -1.22
CA PHE A 29 -0.41 -1.60 -0.11
C PHE A 29 0.30 -2.92 -0.38
N LEU A 30 0.05 -3.54 -1.54
CA LEU A 30 0.70 -4.79 -1.93
C LEU A 30 2.22 -4.66 -2.05
N THR A 31 2.71 -3.52 -2.54
CA THR A 31 4.15 -3.24 -2.60
C THR A 31 4.76 -3.21 -1.21
N MET A 32 4.14 -2.51 -0.26
CA MET A 32 4.62 -2.46 1.13
C MET A 32 4.50 -3.82 1.83
N ALA A 33 3.41 -4.55 1.59
CA ALA A 33 3.23 -5.91 2.11
C ALA A 33 4.34 -6.85 1.62
N TYR A 34 4.66 -6.81 0.32
CA TYR A 34 5.78 -7.56 -0.23
C TYR A 34 7.10 -7.22 0.47
N ILE A 35 7.41 -5.94 0.64
CA ILE A 35 8.63 -5.49 1.34
C ILE A 35 8.68 -6.03 2.78
N ALA A 36 7.56 -5.98 3.51
CA ALA A 36 7.48 -6.43 4.89
C ALA A 36 7.78 -7.92 5.07
N PHE A 37 7.45 -8.77 4.09
CA PHE A 37 7.76 -10.20 4.13
C PHE A 37 9.12 -10.53 3.50
N VAL A 38 9.46 -9.88 2.40
CA VAL A 38 10.65 -10.24 1.62
C VAL A 38 11.94 -9.71 2.22
N ASN A 39 11.97 -8.50 2.79
CA ASN A 39 13.19 -7.98 3.41
C ASN A 39 13.70 -8.88 4.55
N PRO A 40 12.85 -9.33 5.50
CA PRO A 40 13.26 -10.30 6.51
C PRO A 40 13.72 -11.64 5.92
N GLN A 41 13.04 -12.16 4.88
CA GLN A 41 13.44 -13.40 4.21
C GLN A 41 14.82 -13.30 3.55
N ILE A 42 15.10 -12.19 2.86
CA ILE A 42 16.41 -11.93 2.26
C ILE A 42 17.48 -11.83 3.36
N LEU A 43 17.21 -11.08 4.42
CA LEU A 43 18.15 -10.90 5.53
C LEU A 43 18.44 -12.22 6.26
N SER A 44 17.42 -13.08 6.39
CA SER A 44 17.58 -14.43 6.91
C SER A 44 18.39 -15.34 5.98
N SER A 45 18.15 -15.28 4.68
CA SER A 45 18.95 -16.04 3.71
C SER A 45 20.43 -15.62 3.70
N ALA A 46 20.73 -14.39 4.10
CA ALA A 46 22.09 -13.86 4.26
C ALA A 46 22.75 -14.26 5.60
N GLY A 47 22.09 -15.06 6.44
CA GLY A 47 22.65 -15.58 7.70
C GLY A 47 22.36 -14.73 8.94
N MET A 48 21.49 -13.71 8.86
CA MET A 48 21.00 -12.98 10.03
C MET A 48 19.82 -13.73 10.66
N PRO A 49 19.74 -13.92 11.99
CA PRO A 49 18.58 -14.57 12.60
C PRO A 49 17.29 -13.79 12.31
N PHE A 50 16.23 -14.51 11.91
CA PHE A 50 14.88 -13.96 11.65
C PHE A 50 14.28 -13.28 12.89
N ASP A 51 14.75 -13.68 14.08
CA ASP A 51 14.37 -13.19 15.40
C ASP A 51 15.26 -12.05 15.92
N ALA A 52 15.76 -11.17 15.05
CA ALA A 52 16.35 -9.91 15.53
C ALA A 52 15.26 -8.91 15.97
N VAL A 53 14.41 -9.33 16.92
CA VAL A 53 13.49 -8.52 17.74
C VAL A 53 13.48 -9.05 19.17
#